data_AF-A0A842JLK7-F1
#
_entry.id   AF-A0A842JLK7-F1
#
_cell.length_a   1.000
_cell.length_b   1.000
_cell.length_c   1.000
_cell.angle_alpha   90.00
_cell.angle_beta   90.00
_cell.angle_gamma   90.00
#
_symmetry.space_group_name_H-M   'P 1'
#
loop_
_entity.id
_entity.type
_entity.pdbx_description
1 polymer ?
#
loop_
_entity_poly.entity_id
_entity_poly.type
_entity_poly.pdbx_seq_one_letter_code
_entity_poly.pdbx_strand_id
1 'polypeptide(L)'
;MAKLKSSFRCSSCQCTVPKWVGRCPECGSWGSMDEAPVVAAVASRPGASLAKAGAGAVLPSTPATPITRIDSTSTRAKPTGIDELDRVLGGGVVPGSVVLLAGEPGVGKSTLLLEVVHQWARRGPDDRSLYVTGEESAGQVRLRADRTGAVHERVYLAAESDLATILGHVEQVRPTLLIVDSVQTMLAADVDGVVGGVTQVKAVTSALTSLAKASGVPVLLIGHVTKDGAVAGPRSLEHLVDVVLHFEGDKHSTLRMVRGVKNRFGAADEVGCFELREDGIAGISDPSGLFLHHRAEAVPGTAVTVMMDGKRPLLGEVQALVAATSMPAPRRAVSGLDSARVAMVLAVLDRRCGVPIAKNDVYAATVGGMRMTEPSADLALALAVASAVRDKPVPDGLVILGEVGLAGEVRRVPGVGRRLAEAHRLGFGRAIVPLDSGAAPKGMRVTEVGNLGAAIASLR
;
A
#
# COMPACT_ATOMS: atom_id res chain seq x y z
N MET A 1 10.16 27.16 49.77
CA MET A 1 9.81 26.57 48.46
C MET A 1 11.03 25.83 47.92
N ALA A 2 11.00 24.51 47.84
CA ALA A 2 12.12 23.70 47.38
C ALA A 2 12.28 23.82 45.86
N LYS A 3 13.43 24.33 45.40
CA LYS A 3 13.75 24.42 43.97
C LYS A 3 13.83 23.01 43.36
N LEU A 4 12.99 22.72 42.37
CA LEU A 4 13.12 21.55 41.49
C LEU A 4 14.50 21.61 40.83
N LYS A 5 15.32 20.58 41.05
CA LYS A 5 16.63 20.47 40.40
C LYS A 5 16.44 19.82 39.03
N SER A 6 16.65 20.61 37.98
CA SER A 6 16.72 20.14 36.59
C SER A 6 17.91 19.19 36.42
N SER A 7 17.70 18.05 35.76
CA SER A 7 18.75 17.10 35.37
C SER A 7 18.76 16.94 33.86
N PHE A 8 19.92 16.74 33.25
CA PHE A 8 20.07 16.64 31.80
C PHE A 8 20.57 15.25 31.42
N ARG A 9 20.01 14.63 30.38
CA ARG A 9 20.33 13.27 29.94
C ARG A 9 20.84 13.27 28.51
N CYS A 10 21.91 12.53 28.25
CA CYS A 10 22.43 12.31 26.90
C CYS A 10 21.52 11.35 26.12
N SER A 11 21.04 11.74 24.94
CA SER A 11 20.26 10.88 24.04
C SER A 11 21.08 9.73 23.45
N SER A 12 22.41 9.89 23.34
CA SER A 12 23.30 8.86 22.77
C SER A 12 23.69 7.76 23.76
N CYS A 13 24.03 8.10 25.01
CA CYS A 13 24.54 7.14 25.99
C CYS A 13 23.73 7.09 27.30
N GLN A 14 22.64 7.85 27.40
CA GLN A 14 21.75 7.92 28.58
C GLN A 14 22.43 8.45 29.87
N CYS A 15 23.66 8.96 29.79
CA CYS A 15 24.35 9.60 30.91
C CYS A 15 23.56 10.80 31.43
N THR A 16 23.40 10.91 32.75
CA THR A 16 22.69 12.02 33.40
C THR A 16 23.64 12.92 34.17
N VAL A 17 23.50 14.23 33.98
CA VAL A 17 24.30 15.26 34.66
C VAL A 17 23.40 16.29 35.35
N PRO A 18 23.82 16.86 36.49
CA PRO A 18 23.01 17.79 37.28
C PRO A 18 23.01 19.23 36.75
N LYS A 19 23.87 19.55 35.77
CA LYS A 19 23.97 20.86 35.12
C LYS A 19 24.21 20.65 33.63
N TRP A 20 23.66 21.51 32.79
CA TRP A 20 23.86 21.44 31.35
C TRP A 20 25.35 21.52 31.01
N VAL A 21 25.78 20.64 30.11
CA VAL A 21 27.13 20.63 29.56
C VAL A 21 26.99 20.44 28.04
N GLY A 22 27.68 21.25 27.24
CA GLY A 22 27.57 21.19 25.77
C GLY A 22 28.12 19.89 25.15
N ARG A 23 28.95 19.15 25.91
CA ARG A 23 29.56 17.88 25.52
C ARG A 23 29.33 16.84 26.61
N CYS A 24 28.82 15.66 26.23
CA CYS A 24 28.62 14.56 27.16
C CYS A 24 29.98 14.12 27.76
N PRO A 25 30.12 14.03 29.09
CA PRO A 25 31.38 13.64 29.73
C PRO A 25 31.72 12.16 29.54
N GLU A 26 30.74 11.32 29.23
CA GLU A 26 30.92 9.87 29.14
C GLU A 26 31.18 9.40 27.70
N CYS A 27 30.36 9.82 26.74
CA CYS A 27 30.53 9.44 25.32
C CYS A 27 31.20 10.51 24.45
N GLY A 28 31.46 11.71 24.99
CA GLY A 28 32.13 12.79 24.27
C GLY A 28 31.31 13.47 23.17
N SER A 29 30.05 13.09 22.97
CA SER A 29 29.17 13.62 21.93
C SER A 29 28.71 15.04 22.24
N TRP A 30 28.74 15.93 21.24
CA TRP A 30 28.26 17.31 21.32
C TRP A 30 26.77 17.40 20.97
N GLY A 31 26.04 18.31 21.62
CA GLY A 31 24.63 18.61 21.29
C GLY A 31 23.62 17.47 21.54
N SER A 32 24.03 16.42 22.27
CA SER A 32 23.20 15.25 22.57
C SER A 32 22.57 15.29 23.96
N MET A 33 22.72 16.38 24.70
CA MET A 33 22.15 16.52 26.04
C MET A 33 20.74 17.10 25.92
N ASP A 34 19.75 16.47 26.54
CA ASP A 34 18.37 16.95 26.62
C ASP A 34 17.95 17.09 28.08
N GLU A 35 17.00 17.97 28.40
CA GLU A 35 16.48 18.09 29.77
C GLU A 35 15.66 16.84 30.12
N ALA A 36 16.08 16.13 31.17
CA ALA A 36 15.44 14.90 31.58
C ALA A 36 14.22 15.24 32.45
N PRO A 37 13.02 14.69 32.15
CA PRO A 37 11.85 14.90 32.98
C PRO A 37 12.13 14.36 34.39
N VAL A 38 11.83 15.17 35.40
CA VAL A 38 12.02 14.83 36.81
C VAL A 38 11.00 13.75 37.19
N VAL A 39 11.35 12.49 36.97
CA VAL A 39 10.61 11.37 37.55
C VAL A 39 11.04 11.30 39.01
N ALA A 40 10.17 11.74 39.92
CA ALA A 40 10.41 11.57 41.34
C ALA A 40 10.51 10.07 41.63
N ALA A 41 11.74 9.59 41.79
CA ALA A 41 12.00 8.21 42.17
C ALA A 41 11.34 7.97 43.54
N VAL A 42 10.37 7.07 43.56
CA VAL A 42 9.79 6.55 44.79
C VAL A 42 10.88 5.72 45.47
N ALA A 43 11.66 6.39 46.32
CA ALA A 43 12.60 5.73 47.20
C ALA A 43 11.81 4.83 48.15
N SER A 44 11.86 3.53 47.86
CA SER A 44 11.21 2.50 48.66
C SER A 44 11.95 2.40 50.00
N ARG A 45 11.36 2.91 51.07
CA ARG A 45 11.73 2.53 52.45
C ARG A 45 10.97 1.26 52.80
N PRO A 46 11.62 0.22 53.34
CA PRO A 46 10.92 -0.98 53.79
C PRO A 46 10.13 -0.65 55.06
N GLY A 47 8.80 -0.80 55.01
CA GLY A 47 7.95 -0.78 56.21
C GLY A 47 6.81 0.25 56.27
N ALA A 48 6.57 1.08 55.24
CA ALA A 48 5.42 1.97 55.23
C ALA A 48 4.28 1.41 54.36
N SER A 49 3.18 1.04 55.02
CA SER A 49 1.91 0.66 54.41
C SER A 49 1.50 1.64 53.29
N LEU A 50 1.21 1.08 52.10
CA LEU A 50 0.67 1.73 50.91
C LEU A 50 -0.79 2.20 51.08
N ALA A 51 -1.18 2.59 52.29
CA ALA A 51 -2.48 3.17 52.57
C ALA A 51 -2.28 4.65 52.92
N LYS A 52 -2.70 5.53 51.99
CA LYS A 52 -2.74 7.00 52.08
C LYS A 52 -1.45 7.72 51.63
N ALA A 53 -1.25 7.77 50.32
CA ALA A 53 -0.60 8.92 49.69
C ALA A 53 -1.37 9.25 48.40
N GLY A 54 -2.03 10.41 48.39
CA GLY A 54 -2.85 10.92 47.30
C GLY A 54 -2.05 11.40 46.08
N ALA A 55 -1.22 10.52 45.52
CA ALA A 55 -0.90 10.57 44.10
C ALA A 55 -1.90 9.61 43.45
N GLY A 56 -2.78 10.11 42.58
CA GLY A 56 -3.74 9.29 41.86
C GLY A 56 -2.99 8.20 41.10
N ALA A 57 -2.90 7.01 41.70
CA ALA A 57 -2.46 5.82 41.00
C ALA A 57 -3.41 5.71 39.82
N VAL A 58 -2.87 5.81 38.61
CA VAL A 58 -3.62 5.56 37.39
C VAL A 58 -4.02 4.09 37.47
N LEU A 59 -5.21 3.86 38.03
CA LEU A 59 -5.81 2.53 38.06
C LEU A 59 -5.97 2.10 36.60
N PRO A 60 -5.56 0.88 36.24
CA PRO A 60 -5.81 0.36 34.91
C PRO A 60 -7.30 0.49 34.59
N SER A 61 -7.64 1.13 33.46
CA SER A 61 -9.03 1.28 33.02
C SER A 61 -9.70 -0.06 32.78
N THR A 62 -8.92 -1.11 32.55
CA THR A 62 -9.36 -2.50 32.48
C THR A 62 -8.41 -3.41 33.27
N PRO A 63 -8.94 -4.39 34.03
CA PRO A 63 -8.11 -5.34 34.76
C PRO A 63 -7.37 -6.26 33.78
N ALA A 64 -6.13 -6.61 34.12
CA ALA A 64 -5.38 -7.63 33.38
C ALA A 64 -6.15 -8.95 33.42
N THR A 65 -6.60 -9.41 32.26
CA THR A 65 -7.49 -10.56 32.12
C THR A 65 -6.82 -11.59 31.21
N PRO A 66 -6.89 -12.91 31.53
CA PRO A 66 -6.37 -13.94 30.64
C PRO A 66 -6.99 -13.83 29.24
N ILE A 67 -6.18 -14.01 28.20
CA ILE A 67 -6.64 -13.87 26.80
C ILE A 67 -7.84 -14.77 26.47
N THR A 68 -7.96 -15.92 27.14
CA THR A 68 -9.07 -16.87 26.99
C THR A 68 -10.43 -16.33 27.47
N ARG A 69 -10.45 -15.24 28.23
CA ARG A 69 -11.67 -14.58 28.71
C ARG A 69 -12.01 -13.30 27.94
N ILE A 70 -11.21 -12.93 26.94
CA ILE A 70 -11.46 -11.76 26.10
C ILE A 70 -12.36 -12.20 24.93
N ASP A 71 -13.53 -11.57 24.81
CA ASP A 71 -14.47 -11.86 23.73
C ASP A 71 -13.97 -11.29 22.40
N SER A 72 -13.58 -12.19 21.49
CA SER A 72 -13.13 -11.85 20.13
C SER A 72 -14.23 -11.27 19.23
N THR A 73 -15.51 -11.42 19.57
CA THR A 73 -16.62 -10.95 18.72
C THR A 73 -16.83 -9.43 18.76
N SER A 74 -16.42 -8.79 19.85
CA SER A 74 -16.46 -7.33 20.06
C SER A 74 -15.61 -6.53 19.05
N THR A 75 -14.63 -7.17 18.40
CA THR A 75 -13.63 -6.53 17.51
C THR A 75 -13.88 -6.89 16.04
N ARG A 76 -15.06 -7.39 15.67
CA ARG A 76 -15.36 -7.76 14.27
C ARG A 76 -15.32 -6.54 13.36
N ALA A 77 -14.62 -6.68 12.23
CA ALA A 77 -14.58 -5.68 11.17
C ALA A 77 -15.99 -5.41 10.62
N LYS A 78 -16.27 -4.15 10.35
CA LYS A 78 -17.49 -3.68 9.70
C LYS A 78 -17.17 -3.28 8.26
N PRO A 79 -17.85 -3.83 7.24
CA PRO A 79 -17.64 -3.46 5.84
C PRO A 79 -17.80 -1.95 5.62
N THR A 80 -16.91 -1.35 4.82
CA THR A 80 -17.05 0.02 4.35
C THR A 80 -18.18 0.16 3.34
N GLY A 81 -18.54 -0.94 2.67
CA GLY A 81 -19.44 -0.94 1.51
C GLY A 81 -18.70 -0.79 0.19
N ILE A 82 -17.36 -0.78 0.21
CA ILE A 82 -16.49 -0.78 -0.96
C ILE A 82 -15.66 -2.06 -0.93
N ASP A 83 -16.05 -3.05 -1.75
CA ASP A 83 -15.48 -4.41 -1.72
C ASP A 83 -13.95 -4.45 -1.82
N GLU A 84 -13.36 -3.69 -2.74
CA GLU A 84 -11.90 -3.65 -2.94
C GLU A 84 -11.17 -3.03 -1.73
N LEU A 85 -11.78 -2.06 -1.05
CA LEU A 85 -11.21 -1.48 0.17
C LEU A 85 -11.35 -2.46 1.34
N ASP A 86 -12.52 -3.09 1.46
CA ASP A 86 -12.80 -4.09 2.50
C ASP A 86 -11.85 -5.27 2.38
N ARG A 87 -11.54 -5.72 1.16
CA ARG A 87 -10.52 -6.74 0.91
C ARG A 87 -9.16 -6.34 1.49
N VAL A 88 -8.68 -5.13 1.20
CA VAL A 88 -7.38 -4.65 1.69
C VAL A 88 -7.36 -4.51 3.21
N LEU A 89 -8.49 -4.10 3.79
CA LEU A 89 -8.65 -3.97 5.24
C LEU A 89 -8.81 -5.32 5.97
N GLY A 90 -9.09 -6.42 5.25
CA GLY A 90 -9.31 -7.74 5.84
C GLY A 90 -10.76 -8.01 6.24
N GLY A 91 -11.73 -7.44 5.50
CA GLY A 91 -13.17 -7.56 5.71
C GLY A 91 -13.88 -6.27 6.12
N GLY A 92 -13.14 -5.15 6.22
CA GLY A 92 -13.67 -3.83 6.55
C GLY A 92 -12.94 -3.16 7.72
N VAL A 93 -13.53 -2.09 8.26
CA VAL A 93 -12.89 -1.29 9.32
C VAL A 93 -13.25 -1.84 10.70
N VAL A 94 -12.23 -2.01 11.55
CA VAL A 94 -12.40 -2.52 12.91
C VAL A 94 -12.80 -1.38 13.86
N PRO A 95 -13.79 -1.57 14.75
CA PRO A 95 -14.15 -0.59 15.77
C PRO A 95 -12.94 -0.15 16.61
N GLY A 96 -12.81 1.16 16.85
CA GLY A 96 -11.71 1.75 17.61
C GLY A 96 -10.33 1.56 17.00
N SER A 97 -10.26 1.26 15.70
CA SER A 97 -9.00 1.22 14.96
C SER A 97 -8.69 2.55 14.29
N VAL A 98 -7.40 2.79 14.05
CA VAL A 98 -6.93 3.92 13.23
C VAL A 98 -6.29 3.39 11.95
N VAL A 99 -6.80 3.88 10.82
CA VAL A 99 -6.32 3.54 9.47
C VAL A 99 -5.71 4.79 8.84
N LEU A 100 -4.46 4.71 8.39
CA LEU A 100 -3.81 5.78 7.63
C LEU A 100 -3.88 5.47 6.13
N LEU A 101 -4.52 6.35 5.35
CA LEU A 101 -4.48 6.34 3.89
C LEU A 101 -3.44 7.35 3.40
N ALA A 102 -2.28 6.84 3.03
CA ALA A 102 -1.15 7.59 2.54
C ALA A 102 -1.15 7.68 1.01
N GLY A 103 -0.72 8.78 0.41
CA GLY A 103 -0.53 8.84 -1.04
C GLY A 103 -0.16 10.23 -1.56
N GLU A 104 0.31 10.29 -2.81
CA GLU A 104 0.63 11.57 -3.46
C GLU A 104 -0.61 12.49 -3.54
N PRO A 105 -0.45 13.81 -3.47
CA PRO A 105 -1.55 14.75 -3.73
C PRO A 105 -2.20 14.48 -5.10
N GLY A 106 -3.53 14.53 -5.17
CA GLY A 106 -4.27 14.33 -6.42
C GLY A 106 -4.47 12.87 -6.87
N VAL A 107 -3.96 11.87 -6.12
CA VAL A 107 -4.17 10.44 -6.48
C VAL A 107 -5.63 9.97 -6.35
N GLY A 108 -6.45 10.67 -5.55
CA GLY A 108 -7.87 10.34 -5.35
C GLY A 108 -8.26 9.97 -3.90
N LYS A 109 -7.42 10.25 -2.90
CA LYS A 109 -7.67 9.92 -1.47
C LYS A 109 -9.01 10.46 -0.95
N SER A 110 -9.23 11.77 -1.06
CA SER A 110 -10.46 12.42 -0.61
C SER A 110 -11.69 11.92 -1.39
N THR A 111 -11.53 11.62 -2.69
CA THR A 111 -12.61 11.03 -3.51
C THR A 111 -12.99 9.63 -3.02
N LEU A 112 -12.01 8.78 -2.69
CA LEU A 112 -12.26 7.46 -2.10
C LEU A 112 -12.93 7.57 -0.73
N LEU A 113 -12.45 8.47 0.14
CA LEU A 113 -13.04 8.60 1.47
C LEU A 113 -14.42 9.26 1.46
N LEU A 114 -14.73 10.12 0.49
CA LEU A 114 -16.09 10.60 0.25
C LEU A 114 -17.04 9.45 -0.13
N GLU A 115 -16.59 8.52 -0.97
CA GLU A 115 -17.37 7.32 -1.29
C GLU A 115 -17.55 6.43 -0.05
N VAL A 116 -16.50 6.27 0.77
CA VAL A 116 -16.57 5.49 2.02
C VAL A 116 -17.61 6.07 2.98
N VAL A 117 -17.62 7.39 3.23
CA VAL A 117 -18.61 7.98 4.14
C VAL A 117 -20.03 7.86 3.61
N HIS A 118 -20.20 7.99 2.30
CA HIS A 118 -21.50 7.81 1.66
C HIS A 118 -22.02 6.38 1.80
N GLN A 119 -21.21 5.38 1.46
CA GLN A 119 -21.57 3.97 1.60
C GLN A 119 -21.82 3.60 3.06
N TRP A 120 -20.97 4.09 3.98
CA TRP A 120 -21.14 3.86 5.41
C TRP A 120 -22.49 4.38 5.91
N ALA A 121 -22.84 5.61 5.56
CA ALA A 121 -24.10 6.24 5.96
C ALA A 121 -25.35 5.53 5.41
N ARG A 122 -25.22 4.83 4.27
CA ARG A 122 -26.31 4.07 3.64
C ARG A 122 -26.55 2.69 4.25
N ARG A 123 -25.60 2.14 5.01
CA ARG A 123 -25.70 0.79 5.59
C ARG A 123 -26.84 0.64 6.59
N GLY A 124 -27.08 1.66 7.40
CA GLY A 124 -28.09 1.59 8.45
C GLY A 124 -28.50 2.95 9.00
N PRO A 125 -29.64 3.02 9.72
CA PRO A 125 -30.13 4.26 10.31
C PRO A 125 -29.21 4.82 11.41
N ASP A 126 -28.46 3.95 12.10
CA ASP A 126 -27.56 4.34 13.17
C ASP A 126 -26.15 4.71 12.68
N ASP A 127 -25.83 4.40 11.43
CA ASP A 127 -24.51 4.65 10.85
C ASP A 127 -24.41 6.11 10.40
N ARG A 128 -23.75 6.92 11.24
CA ARG A 128 -23.37 8.32 10.96
C ARG A 128 -21.89 8.40 10.67
N SER A 129 -21.50 9.17 9.66
CA SER A 129 -20.11 9.43 9.33
C SER A 129 -19.80 10.92 9.48
N LEU A 130 -18.68 11.26 10.10
CA LEU A 130 -18.18 12.63 10.19
C LEU A 130 -16.92 12.77 9.34
N TYR A 131 -16.98 13.62 8.33
CA TYR A 131 -15.84 14.02 7.50
C TYR A 131 -15.31 15.36 8.01
N VAL A 132 -14.07 15.36 8.48
CA VAL A 132 -13.39 16.58 8.93
C VAL A 132 -12.33 16.93 7.92
N THR A 133 -12.28 18.19 7.49
CA THR A 133 -11.20 18.68 6.64
C THR A 133 -10.60 19.99 7.16
N GLY A 134 -9.27 20.08 7.08
CA GLY A 134 -8.55 21.34 7.28
C GLY A 134 -7.97 21.90 5.98
N GLU A 135 -8.06 21.15 4.87
CA GLU A 135 -7.51 21.54 3.57
C GLU A 135 -8.50 22.33 2.73
N GLU A 136 -9.78 21.96 2.76
CA GLU A 136 -10.80 22.50 1.86
C GLU A 136 -11.98 23.11 2.63
N SER A 137 -12.61 24.12 2.04
CA SER A 137 -13.85 24.66 2.60
C SER A 137 -15.01 23.66 2.49
N ALA A 138 -15.99 23.77 3.39
CA ALA A 138 -17.17 22.90 3.37
C ALA A 138 -17.91 22.94 2.02
N GLY A 139 -17.98 24.11 1.38
CA GLY A 139 -18.59 24.27 0.06
C GLY A 139 -17.85 23.53 -1.06
N GLN A 140 -16.51 23.51 -1.03
CA GLN A 140 -15.70 22.77 -2.01
C GLN A 140 -15.89 21.26 -1.87
N VAL A 141 -15.91 20.75 -0.63
CA VAL A 141 -16.18 19.33 -0.38
C VAL A 141 -17.60 18.97 -0.81
N ARG A 142 -18.59 19.82 -0.50
CA ARG A 142 -20.00 19.64 -0.92
C ARG A 142 -20.13 19.54 -2.44
N LEU A 143 -19.44 20.41 -3.19
CA LEU A 143 -19.45 20.40 -4.67
C LEU A 143 -18.91 19.08 -5.23
N ARG A 144 -17.84 18.53 -4.63
CA ARG A 144 -17.33 17.22 -5.04
C ARG A 144 -18.31 16.10 -4.70
N ALA A 145 -18.90 16.14 -3.51
CA ALA A 145 -19.91 15.18 -3.09
C ALA A 145 -21.15 15.20 -4.00
N ASP A 146 -21.58 16.37 -4.48
CA ASP A 146 -22.65 16.48 -5.49
C ASP A 146 -22.28 15.75 -6.77
N ARG A 147 -21.06 15.98 -7.29
CA ARG A 147 -20.60 15.35 -8.52
C ARG A 147 -20.53 13.83 -8.41
N THR A 148 -20.10 13.31 -7.25
CA THR A 148 -19.97 11.87 -7.04
C THR A 148 -21.23 11.21 -6.47
N GLY A 149 -22.32 11.95 -6.29
CA GLY A 149 -23.54 11.44 -5.65
C GLY A 149 -23.37 11.07 -4.17
N ALA A 150 -22.26 11.50 -3.53
CA ALA A 150 -21.90 11.14 -2.16
C ALA A 150 -22.64 11.96 -1.08
N VAL A 151 -23.84 12.43 -1.39
CA VAL A 151 -24.65 13.29 -0.52
C VAL A 151 -25.62 12.43 0.28
N HIS A 152 -25.65 12.59 1.59
CA HIS A 152 -26.56 11.85 2.45
C HIS A 152 -26.80 12.58 3.77
N GLU A 153 -28.02 12.53 4.33
CA GLU A 153 -28.40 13.26 5.56
C GLU A 153 -27.58 12.84 6.81
N ARG A 154 -27.02 11.63 6.78
CA ARG A 154 -26.16 11.07 7.84
C ARG A 154 -24.65 11.26 7.59
N VAL A 155 -24.27 11.96 6.52
CA VAL A 155 -22.88 12.38 6.26
C VAL A 155 -22.71 13.80 6.78
N TYR A 156 -21.99 13.94 7.88
CA TYR A 156 -21.67 15.22 8.50
C TYR A 156 -20.32 15.71 7.98
N LEU A 157 -20.19 17.02 7.81
CA LEU A 157 -18.97 17.67 7.32
C LEU A 157 -18.60 18.81 8.26
N ALA A 158 -17.35 18.85 8.70
CA ALA A 158 -16.77 19.96 9.45
C ALA A 158 -15.49 20.43 8.75
N ALA A 159 -15.36 21.74 8.56
CA ALA A 159 -14.18 22.37 7.99
C ALA A 159 -13.39 23.03 9.12
N GLU A 160 -12.63 22.23 9.85
CA GLU A 160 -11.96 22.60 11.09
C GLU A 160 -10.52 22.08 11.10
N SER A 161 -9.59 22.89 11.60
CA SER A 161 -8.17 22.56 11.74
C SER A 161 -7.73 22.39 13.18
N ASP A 162 -8.50 22.87 14.16
CA ASP A 162 -8.18 22.73 15.58
C ASP A 162 -8.68 21.39 16.15
N LEU A 163 -7.78 20.63 16.76
CA LEU A 163 -8.09 19.31 17.30
C LEU A 163 -9.17 19.35 18.40
N ALA A 164 -9.18 20.36 19.26
CA ALA A 164 -10.16 20.44 20.35
C ALA A 164 -11.58 20.68 19.80
N THR A 165 -11.71 21.55 18.79
CA THR A 165 -12.98 21.75 18.06
C THR A 165 -13.46 20.46 17.40
N ILE A 166 -12.55 19.69 16.80
CA ILE A 166 -12.88 18.40 16.18
C ILE A 166 -13.43 17.40 17.21
N LEU A 167 -12.80 17.31 18.38
CA LEU A 167 -13.29 16.46 19.48
C LEU A 167 -14.69 16.89 19.94
N GLY A 168 -14.96 18.19 20.02
CA GLY A 168 -16.30 18.72 20.31
C GLY A 168 -17.36 18.29 19.30
N HIS A 169 -17.03 18.31 18.00
CA HIS A 169 -17.93 17.79 16.97
C HIS A 169 -18.18 16.28 17.07
N VAL A 170 -17.15 15.50 17.43
CA VAL A 170 -17.31 14.06 17.65
C VAL A 170 -18.27 13.78 18.81
N GLU A 171 -18.17 14.53 19.91
CA GLU A 171 -19.08 14.41 21.06
C GLU A 171 -20.52 14.80 20.70
N GLN A 172 -20.70 15.84 19.88
CA GLN A 172 -22.00 16.33 19.45
C GLN A 172 -22.69 15.38 18.46
N VAL A 173 -21.98 14.94 17.42
CA VAL A 173 -22.53 14.13 16.32
C VAL A 173 -22.60 12.65 16.70
N ARG A 174 -21.71 12.18 17.59
CA ARG A 174 -21.50 10.77 17.95
C ARG A 174 -21.42 9.89 16.69
N PRO A 175 -20.44 10.13 15.80
CA PRO A 175 -20.31 9.39 14.56
C PRO A 175 -19.91 7.94 14.84
N THR A 176 -20.27 7.06 13.91
CA THR A 176 -19.84 5.65 13.86
C THR A 176 -18.64 5.43 12.95
N LEU A 177 -18.21 6.47 12.24
CA LEU A 177 -17.00 6.54 11.41
C LEU A 177 -16.49 7.98 11.38
N LEU A 178 -15.20 8.19 11.61
CA LEU A 178 -14.55 9.50 11.53
C LEU A 178 -13.51 9.50 10.40
N ILE A 179 -13.58 10.49 9.50
CA ILE A 179 -12.56 10.77 8.50
C ILE A 179 -11.87 12.09 8.84
N VAL A 180 -10.54 12.14 8.73
CA VAL A 180 -9.74 13.36 8.91
C VAL A 180 -8.87 13.62 7.68
N ASP A 181 -9.17 14.70 6.94
CA ASP A 181 -8.57 15.08 5.66
C ASP A 181 -7.94 16.49 5.67
N SER A 182 -6.64 16.66 5.92
CA SER A 182 -5.64 15.65 6.24
C SER A 182 -5.03 15.93 7.61
N VAL A 183 -4.37 14.92 8.19
CA VAL A 183 -3.72 15.06 9.50
C VAL A 183 -2.62 16.13 9.50
N GLN A 184 -2.04 16.44 8.34
CA GLN A 184 -1.05 17.51 8.18
C GLN A 184 -1.62 18.91 8.42
N THR A 185 -2.93 19.11 8.23
CA THR A 185 -3.57 20.42 8.40
C THR A 185 -4.10 20.68 9.79
N MET A 186 -3.97 19.71 10.68
CA MET A 186 -4.51 19.76 12.02
C MET A 186 -3.51 20.38 13.00
N LEU A 187 -4.02 21.13 13.98
CA LEU A 187 -3.28 21.77 15.04
C LEU A 187 -3.71 21.21 16.41
N ALA A 188 -2.74 20.80 17.21
CA ALA A 188 -2.88 20.58 18.64
C ALA A 188 -2.27 21.78 19.38
N ALA A 189 -3.12 22.64 19.95
CA ALA A 189 -2.71 23.91 20.55
C ALA A 189 -1.79 23.76 21.77
N ASP A 190 -1.83 22.62 22.44
CA ASP A 190 -1.03 22.28 23.62
C ASP A 190 0.38 21.72 23.28
N VAL A 191 0.73 21.65 21.99
CA VAL A 191 1.99 21.10 21.51
C VAL A 191 2.78 22.16 20.74
N ASP A 192 4.04 22.36 21.11
CA ASP A 192 4.91 23.24 20.34
C ASP A 192 5.29 22.60 19.00
N GLY A 193 5.10 23.35 17.92
CA GLY A 193 5.49 22.93 16.57
C GLY A 193 4.77 23.70 15.46
N VAL A 194 5.22 23.48 14.23
CA VAL A 194 4.58 24.04 13.03
C VAL A 194 3.52 23.06 12.52
N VAL A 195 2.38 23.58 12.07
CA VAL A 195 1.33 22.78 11.41
C VAL A 195 1.94 21.97 10.25
N GLY A 196 1.59 20.69 10.17
CA GLY A 196 2.16 19.75 9.20
C GLY A 196 3.54 19.20 9.57
N GLY A 197 4.20 19.77 10.58
CA GLY A 197 5.46 19.26 11.13
C GLY A 197 5.28 17.94 11.89
N VAL A 198 6.35 17.15 11.98
CA VAL A 198 6.32 15.79 12.57
C VAL A 198 5.77 15.78 13.99
N THR A 199 6.14 16.74 14.84
CA THR A 199 5.68 16.80 16.25
C THR A 199 4.16 17.00 16.34
N GLN A 200 3.64 18.02 15.65
CA GLN A 200 2.21 18.33 15.58
C GLN A 200 1.40 17.14 15.05
N VAL A 201 1.82 16.58 13.91
CA VAL A 201 1.10 15.46 13.27
C VAL A 201 1.10 14.20 14.14
N LYS A 202 2.21 13.90 14.83
CA LYS A 202 2.26 12.77 15.79
C LYS A 202 1.36 13.00 17.00
N ALA A 203 1.31 14.22 17.53
CA ALA A 203 0.44 14.56 18.66
C ALA A 203 -1.04 14.38 18.28
N VAL A 204 -1.45 14.97 17.15
CA VAL A 204 -2.81 14.82 16.60
C VAL A 204 -3.14 13.35 16.38
N THR A 205 -2.25 12.59 15.72
CA THR A 205 -2.49 11.16 15.45
C THR A 205 -2.64 10.36 16.75
N SER A 206 -1.85 10.66 17.78
CA SER A 206 -1.91 9.98 19.08
C SER A 206 -3.20 10.30 19.84
N ALA A 207 -3.66 11.54 19.78
CA ALA A 207 -4.93 11.95 20.36
C ALA A 207 -6.12 11.28 19.65
N LEU A 208 -6.13 11.26 18.31
CA LEU A 208 -7.15 10.57 17.52
C LEU A 208 -7.14 9.05 17.75
N THR A 209 -5.96 8.46 17.97
CA THR A 209 -5.84 7.03 18.35
C THR A 209 -6.44 6.77 19.73
N SER A 210 -6.19 7.66 20.69
CA SER A 210 -6.78 7.56 22.03
C SER A 210 -8.30 7.70 21.97
N LEU A 211 -8.81 8.65 21.17
CA LEU A 211 -10.24 8.82 20.90
C LEU A 211 -10.84 7.54 20.31
N ALA A 212 -10.22 6.95 19.28
CA ALA A 212 -10.70 5.73 18.65
C ALA A 212 -10.82 4.59 19.66
N LYS A 213 -9.77 4.36 20.47
CA LYS A 213 -9.76 3.30 21.50
C LYS A 213 -10.79 3.53 22.60
N ALA A 214 -11.00 4.79 23.03
CA ALA A 214 -11.93 5.12 24.10
C ALA A 214 -13.40 5.06 23.65
N SER A 215 -13.69 5.52 22.43
CA SER A 215 -15.07 5.61 21.91
C SER A 215 -15.51 4.37 21.12
N GLY A 216 -14.57 3.53 20.68
CA GLY A 216 -14.85 2.44 19.74
C GLY A 216 -15.13 2.92 18.31
N VAL A 217 -15.01 4.22 18.03
CA VAL A 217 -15.23 4.79 16.69
C VAL A 217 -13.99 4.53 15.82
N PRO A 218 -14.12 3.88 14.65
CA PRO A 218 -13.04 3.78 13.69
C PRO A 218 -12.68 5.15 13.10
N VAL A 219 -11.37 5.40 12.96
CA VAL A 219 -10.83 6.67 12.43
C VAL A 219 -9.98 6.40 11.20
N LEU A 220 -10.27 7.06 10.08
CA LEU A 220 -9.47 7.03 8.86
C LEU A 220 -8.79 8.39 8.68
N LEU A 221 -7.47 8.38 8.59
CA LEU A 221 -6.63 9.55 8.45
C LEU A 221 -6.10 9.63 7.02
N ILE A 222 -6.17 10.80 6.40
CA ILE A 222 -5.43 11.06 5.17
C ILE A 222 -4.04 11.58 5.53
N GLY A 223 -3.02 10.99 4.92
CA GLY A 223 -1.65 11.44 4.98
C GLY A 223 -1.08 11.72 3.58
N HIS A 224 -0.52 12.91 3.38
CA HIS A 224 0.20 13.24 2.17
C HIS A 224 1.63 12.68 2.19
N VAL A 225 2.04 12.03 1.09
CA VAL A 225 3.46 11.69 0.86
C VAL A 225 4.17 12.94 0.37
N THR A 226 5.13 13.42 1.14
CA THR A 226 5.99 14.55 0.76
C THR A 226 7.41 14.06 0.50
N LYS A 227 8.04 14.58 -0.55
CA LYS A 227 9.42 14.20 -0.93
C LYS A 227 10.48 14.94 -0.10
N ASP A 228 10.10 16.03 0.56
CA ASP A 228 11.03 17.04 1.07
C ASP A 228 11.22 17.07 2.60
N GLY A 229 10.69 16.08 3.35
CA GLY A 229 10.99 15.91 4.79
C GLY A 229 10.50 17.02 5.74
N ALA A 230 10.08 18.18 5.24
CA ALA A 230 9.55 19.31 6.01
C ALA A 230 8.13 19.07 6.54
N VAL A 231 7.36 18.22 5.86
CA VAL A 231 6.02 17.78 6.24
C VAL A 231 6.09 16.33 6.70
N ALA A 232 5.38 16.00 7.77
CA ALA A 232 5.36 14.63 8.31
C ALA A 232 4.91 13.64 7.23
N GLY A 233 5.87 12.83 6.77
CA GLY A 233 5.60 11.76 5.83
C GLY A 233 4.87 10.58 6.50
N PRO A 234 4.20 9.72 5.73
CA PRO A 234 3.45 8.58 6.25
C PRO A 234 4.28 7.67 7.17
N ARG A 235 5.57 7.48 6.84
CA ARG A 235 6.54 6.70 7.63
C ARG A 235 6.64 7.14 9.08
N SER A 236 6.47 8.44 9.35
CA SER A 236 6.52 8.97 10.71
C SER A 236 5.31 8.56 11.56
N LEU A 237 4.21 8.14 10.93
CA LEU A 237 2.96 7.75 11.57
C LEU A 237 2.68 6.24 11.52
N GLU A 238 3.38 5.50 10.67
CA GLU A 238 3.18 4.06 10.46
C GLU A 238 3.16 3.24 11.75
N HIS A 239 3.98 3.60 12.75
CA HIS A 239 4.03 2.89 14.03
C HIS A 239 2.88 3.25 14.98
N LEU A 240 2.32 4.46 14.85
CA LEU A 240 1.25 4.98 15.72
C LEU A 240 -0.14 4.42 15.35
N VAL A 241 -0.34 4.06 14.09
CA VAL A 241 -1.64 3.59 13.59
C VAL A 241 -1.74 2.06 13.58
N ASP A 242 -2.96 1.55 13.49
CA ASP A 242 -3.24 0.11 13.42
C ASP A 242 -3.07 -0.43 12.00
N VAL A 243 -3.52 0.33 11.00
CA VAL A 243 -3.46 -0.04 9.58
C VAL A 243 -2.84 1.10 8.77
N VAL A 244 -1.99 0.77 7.80
CA VAL A 244 -1.38 1.70 6.85
C VAL A 244 -1.68 1.21 5.45
N LEU A 245 -2.36 2.07 4.69
CA LEU A 245 -2.70 1.87 3.29
C LEU A 245 -1.96 2.90 2.43
N HIS A 246 -1.42 2.46 1.32
CA HIS A 246 -0.84 3.31 0.29
C HIS A 246 -1.77 3.41 -0.90
N PHE A 247 -2.10 4.63 -1.31
CA PHE A 247 -2.86 4.91 -2.52
C PHE A 247 -1.92 5.42 -3.61
N GLU A 248 -1.79 4.62 -4.65
CA GLU A 248 -0.83 4.81 -5.73
C GLU A 248 -1.54 4.85 -7.09
N GLY A 249 -0.96 5.56 -8.06
CA GLY A 249 -1.50 5.65 -9.41
C GLY A 249 -0.54 6.38 -10.34
N ASP A 250 -0.48 5.96 -11.61
CA ASP A 250 0.23 6.72 -12.64
C ASP A 250 -0.64 7.91 -13.09
N LYS A 251 0.00 9.05 -13.37
CA LYS A 251 -0.67 10.25 -13.89
C LYS A 251 -1.33 10.02 -15.26
N HIS A 252 -0.83 9.07 -16.03
CA HIS A 252 -1.30 8.76 -17.38
C HIS A 252 -2.29 7.58 -17.42
N SER A 253 -2.66 7.02 -16.27
CA SER A 253 -3.63 5.94 -16.15
C SER A 253 -4.81 6.41 -15.30
N THR A 254 -6.01 5.88 -15.55
CA THR A 254 -7.17 6.03 -14.65
C THR A 254 -7.10 5.04 -13.48
N LEU A 255 -6.27 4.00 -13.60
CA LEU A 255 -6.11 2.99 -12.57
C LEU A 255 -5.41 3.57 -11.34
N ARG A 256 -5.96 3.22 -10.18
CA ARG A 256 -5.44 3.53 -8.85
C ARG A 256 -5.38 2.24 -8.03
N MET A 257 -4.38 2.13 -7.19
CA MET A 257 -4.07 0.94 -6.40
C MET A 257 -4.02 1.30 -4.93
N VAL A 258 -4.85 0.67 -4.11
CA VAL A 258 -4.74 0.75 -2.64
C VAL A 258 -4.03 -0.50 -2.14
N ARG A 259 -2.88 -0.32 -1.48
CA ARG A 259 -2.04 -1.40 -0.98
C ARG A 259 -1.96 -1.37 0.54
N GLY A 260 -2.21 -2.50 1.19
CA GLY A 260 -1.93 -2.65 2.61
C GLY A 260 -0.42 -2.79 2.84
N VAL A 261 0.18 -1.90 3.61
CA VAL A 261 1.60 -1.98 4.02
C VAL A 261 1.73 -2.51 5.45
N LYS A 262 0.79 -2.10 6.32
CA LYS A 262 0.67 -2.59 7.68
C LYS A 262 -0.81 -2.88 7.92
N ASN A 263 -1.15 -4.10 8.32
CA ASN A 263 -2.51 -4.42 8.72
C ASN A 263 -2.48 -5.33 9.96
N ARG A 264 -2.92 -4.82 11.11
CA ARG A 264 -3.03 -5.62 12.35
C ARG A 264 -4.23 -6.56 12.35
N PHE A 265 -5.16 -6.39 11.41
CA PHE A 265 -6.44 -7.10 11.36
C PHE A 265 -6.60 -8.00 10.13
N GLY A 266 -5.62 -8.00 9.23
CA GLY A 266 -5.65 -8.72 7.96
C GLY A 266 -4.26 -8.92 7.37
N ALA A 267 -4.20 -9.38 6.12
CA ALA A 267 -2.96 -9.58 5.40
C ALA A 267 -2.29 -8.24 5.00
N ALA A 268 -0.98 -8.12 5.21
CA ALA A 268 -0.20 -6.88 4.99
C ALA A 268 0.34 -6.72 3.55
N ASP A 269 -0.34 -7.29 2.57
CA ASP A 269 0.09 -7.40 1.17
C ASP A 269 -1.09 -7.59 0.20
N GLU A 270 -2.32 -7.32 0.66
CA GLU A 270 -3.50 -7.23 -0.20
C GLU A 270 -3.51 -5.91 -0.97
N VAL A 271 -4.08 -5.98 -2.17
CA VAL A 271 -4.14 -4.87 -3.12
C VAL A 271 -5.54 -4.76 -3.70
N GLY A 272 -6.13 -3.58 -3.60
CA GLY A 272 -7.41 -3.22 -4.20
C GLY A 272 -7.21 -2.34 -5.43
N CYS A 273 -7.91 -2.64 -6.53
CA CYS A 273 -7.90 -1.78 -7.72
C CYS A 273 -9.09 -0.82 -7.73
N PHE A 274 -8.85 0.38 -8.21
CA PHE A 274 -9.86 1.41 -8.39
C PHE A 274 -9.67 2.11 -9.73
N GLU A 275 -10.76 2.51 -10.35
CA GLU A 275 -10.77 3.38 -11.52
C GLU A 275 -11.21 4.77 -11.10
N LEU A 276 -10.37 5.78 -11.35
CA LEU A 276 -10.76 7.17 -11.21
C LEU A 276 -11.52 7.60 -12.47
N ARG A 277 -12.78 8.00 -12.29
CA ARG A 277 -13.71 8.42 -13.33
C ARG A 277 -14.12 9.88 -13.12
N GLU A 278 -14.81 10.47 -14.09
CA GLU A 278 -15.34 11.83 -13.95
C GLU A 278 -16.38 11.94 -12.83
N ASP A 279 -17.16 10.89 -12.63
CA ASP A 279 -18.23 10.75 -11.64
C ASP A 279 -17.74 10.22 -10.29
N GLY A 280 -16.44 9.99 -10.10
CA GLY A 280 -15.89 9.58 -8.80
C GLY A 280 -14.85 8.47 -8.91
N ILE A 281 -14.94 7.49 -8.03
CA ILE A 281 -14.00 6.38 -7.97
C ILE A 281 -14.73 5.06 -7.76
N ALA A 282 -14.42 4.07 -8.60
CA ALA A 282 -15.08 2.77 -8.57
C ALA A 282 -14.07 1.64 -8.34
N GLY A 283 -14.41 0.68 -7.49
CA GLY A 283 -13.61 -0.53 -7.31
C GLY A 283 -13.62 -1.40 -8.57
N ILE A 284 -12.47 -1.96 -8.95
CA ILE A 284 -12.33 -2.91 -10.05
C ILE A 284 -11.89 -4.27 -9.49
N SER A 285 -12.82 -5.21 -9.45
CA SER A 285 -12.53 -6.59 -9.05
C SER A 285 -11.61 -7.31 -10.03
N ASP A 286 -11.68 -6.95 -11.32
CA ASP A 286 -10.88 -7.54 -12.39
C ASP A 286 -10.27 -6.50 -13.35
N PRO A 287 -9.05 -6.02 -13.07
CA PRO A 287 -8.38 -5.02 -13.90
C PRO A 287 -7.73 -5.62 -15.16
N SER A 288 -7.84 -6.95 -15.38
CA SER A 288 -7.11 -7.65 -16.44
C SER A 288 -7.43 -7.11 -17.84
N GLY A 289 -8.67 -6.67 -18.07
CA GLY A 289 -9.08 -6.03 -19.33
C GLY A 289 -8.38 -4.71 -19.64
N LEU A 290 -7.77 -4.04 -18.65
CA LEU A 290 -6.97 -2.82 -18.87
C LEU A 290 -5.57 -3.13 -19.42
N PHE A 291 -5.10 -4.36 -19.22
CA PHE A 291 -3.71 -4.77 -19.48
C PHE A 291 -3.57 -5.82 -20.58
N LEU A 292 -4.69 -6.34 -21.06
CA LEU A 292 -4.77 -7.26 -22.18
C LEU A 292 -5.36 -6.53 -23.38
N HIS A 293 -4.66 -6.58 -24.52
CA HIS A 293 -5.26 -6.09 -25.75
C HIS A 293 -6.12 -7.19 -26.35
N HIS A 294 -7.46 -7.03 -26.32
CA HIS A 294 -8.35 -7.95 -27.01
C HIS A 294 -8.21 -7.74 -28.53
N ARG A 295 -7.43 -8.59 -29.18
CA ARG A 295 -7.34 -8.68 -30.65
C ARG A 295 -8.16 -9.86 -31.14
N ALA A 296 -8.75 -9.70 -32.33
CA ALA A 296 -9.46 -10.80 -33.00
C ALA A 296 -8.51 -11.86 -33.57
N GLU A 297 -7.25 -11.50 -33.82
CA GLU A 297 -6.23 -12.40 -34.39
C GLU A 297 -4.94 -12.35 -33.55
N ALA A 298 -4.30 -13.52 -33.44
CA ALA A 298 -3.02 -13.68 -32.77
C ALA A 298 -1.89 -13.05 -33.59
N VAL A 299 -1.07 -12.20 -32.96
CA VAL A 299 -0.01 -11.44 -33.64
C VAL A 299 1.38 -11.93 -33.19
N PRO A 300 2.33 -12.14 -34.12
CA PRO A 300 3.72 -12.39 -33.77
C PRO A 300 4.30 -11.31 -32.86
N GLY A 301 5.10 -11.72 -31.88
CA GLY A 301 5.68 -10.77 -30.94
C GLY A 301 4.85 -10.52 -29.69
N THR A 302 3.68 -11.13 -29.54
CA THR A 302 2.83 -10.97 -28.35
C THR A 302 2.90 -12.21 -27.45
N ALA A 303 3.10 -12.01 -26.16
CA ALA A 303 3.04 -13.06 -25.14
C ALA A 303 2.33 -12.55 -23.89
N VAL A 304 1.57 -13.42 -23.23
CA VAL A 304 0.85 -13.09 -21.99
C VAL A 304 1.52 -13.77 -20.80
N THR A 305 1.71 -13.01 -19.72
CA THR A 305 2.21 -13.48 -18.43
C THR A 305 1.23 -13.09 -17.33
N VAL A 306 1.45 -13.62 -16.13
CA VAL A 306 0.77 -13.13 -14.92
C VAL A 306 1.84 -12.55 -14.02
N MET A 307 1.65 -11.29 -13.65
CA MET A 307 2.45 -10.57 -12.69
C MET A 307 1.85 -10.69 -11.29
N MET A 308 2.65 -10.52 -10.23
CA MET A 308 2.17 -10.44 -8.86
C MET A 308 2.44 -9.04 -8.34
N ASP A 309 1.36 -8.34 -7.99
CA ASP A 309 1.43 -7.09 -7.28
C ASP A 309 0.98 -7.30 -5.83
N GLY A 310 1.94 -7.42 -4.91
CA GLY A 310 1.68 -7.96 -3.57
C GLY A 310 1.15 -9.40 -3.67
N LYS A 311 -0.04 -9.66 -3.12
CA LYS A 311 -0.76 -10.93 -3.28
C LYS A 311 -1.65 -11.01 -4.51
N ARG A 312 -1.84 -9.90 -5.24
CA ARG A 312 -2.79 -9.85 -6.34
C ARG A 312 -2.14 -10.27 -7.66
N PRO A 313 -2.57 -11.39 -8.27
CA PRO A 313 -2.16 -11.72 -9.62
C PRO A 313 -2.81 -10.76 -10.63
N LEU A 314 -2.03 -10.26 -11.57
CA LEU A 314 -2.47 -9.36 -12.65
C LEU A 314 -1.98 -9.90 -13.99
N LEU A 315 -2.90 -10.11 -14.93
CA LEU A 315 -2.53 -10.50 -16.29
C LEU A 315 -1.85 -9.34 -17.01
N GLY A 316 -0.80 -9.66 -17.74
CA GLY A 316 0.00 -8.68 -18.44
C GLY A 316 0.45 -9.17 -19.80
N GLU A 317 0.35 -8.30 -20.80
CA GLU A 317 0.83 -8.57 -22.14
C GLU A 317 2.21 -7.94 -22.37
N VAL A 318 3.15 -8.75 -22.86
CA VAL A 318 4.47 -8.35 -23.33
C VAL A 318 4.47 -8.38 -24.85
N GLN A 319 4.89 -7.28 -25.46
CA GLN A 319 5.02 -7.11 -26.90
C GLN A 319 6.49 -6.94 -27.27
N ALA A 320 6.90 -7.58 -28.34
CA ALA A 320 8.22 -7.48 -28.93
C ALA A 320 8.08 -7.24 -30.44
N LEU A 321 8.79 -6.23 -30.95
CA LEU A 321 8.96 -5.99 -32.37
C LEU A 321 10.45 -6.09 -32.70
N VAL A 322 10.79 -6.93 -33.67
CA VAL A 322 12.16 -7.16 -34.11
C VAL A 322 12.27 -6.78 -35.57
N ALA A 323 13.19 -5.87 -35.89
CA ALA A 323 13.37 -5.34 -37.24
C ALA A 323 14.85 -5.37 -37.63
N ALA A 324 15.13 -5.69 -38.90
CA ALA A 324 16.50 -5.63 -39.41
C ALA A 324 17.03 -4.19 -39.41
N THR A 325 18.29 -4.02 -39.03
CA THR A 325 18.94 -2.70 -39.01
C THR A 325 20.28 -2.75 -39.74
N SER A 326 20.59 -1.66 -40.43
CA SER A 326 21.91 -1.42 -41.03
C SER A 326 22.83 -0.59 -40.12
N MET A 327 22.34 -0.21 -38.93
CA MET A 327 23.11 0.57 -37.96
C MET A 327 24.22 -0.29 -37.34
N PRO A 328 25.43 0.26 -37.08
CA PRO A 328 26.51 -0.47 -36.43
C PRO A 328 26.17 -0.97 -35.02
N ALA A 329 25.29 -0.26 -34.31
CA ALA A 329 24.78 -0.63 -33.00
C ALA A 329 23.24 -0.71 -33.05
N PRO A 330 22.65 -1.91 -33.01
CA PRO A 330 21.21 -2.07 -33.03
C PRO A 330 20.54 -1.47 -31.80
N ARG A 331 19.40 -0.83 -32.02
CA ARG A 331 18.59 -0.19 -31.00
C ARG A 331 17.87 -1.24 -30.16
N ARG A 332 17.96 -1.08 -28.83
CA ARG A 332 17.18 -1.84 -27.85
C ARG A 332 16.30 -0.87 -27.09
N ALA A 333 15.05 -0.71 -27.53
CA ALA A 333 14.09 0.20 -26.92
C ALA A 333 13.17 -0.60 -25.98
N VAL A 334 12.99 -0.10 -24.76
CA VAL A 334 12.20 -0.78 -23.72
C VAL A 334 11.20 0.19 -23.10
N SER A 335 9.95 -0.25 -22.95
CA SER A 335 8.89 0.48 -22.24
C SER A 335 8.17 -0.43 -21.27
N GLY A 336 8.03 -0.03 -20.00
CA GLY A 336 7.31 -0.82 -18.99
C GLY A 336 8.00 -2.11 -18.52
N LEU A 337 9.15 -2.50 -19.08
CA LEU A 337 9.99 -3.61 -18.63
C LEU A 337 11.31 -3.08 -18.04
N ASP A 338 12.01 -3.91 -17.26
CA ASP A 338 13.37 -3.62 -16.81
C ASP A 338 14.39 -3.79 -17.95
N SER A 339 15.16 -2.74 -18.26
CA SER A 339 16.08 -2.72 -19.40
C SER A 339 17.25 -3.70 -19.25
N ALA A 340 17.72 -3.92 -18.02
CA ALA A 340 18.80 -4.86 -17.74
C ALA A 340 18.35 -6.31 -17.95
N ARG A 341 17.14 -6.67 -17.48
CA ARG A 341 16.51 -7.97 -17.77
C ARG A 341 16.28 -8.18 -19.25
N VAL A 342 15.78 -7.17 -19.97
CA VAL A 342 15.59 -7.29 -21.43
C VAL A 342 16.92 -7.59 -22.12
N ALA A 343 17.99 -6.84 -21.81
CA ALA A 343 19.31 -7.08 -22.39
C ALA A 343 19.83 -8.50 -22.08
N MET A 344 19.62 -8.98 -20.85
CA MET A 344 20.01 -10.32 -20.43
C MET A 344 19.26 -11.41 -21.21
N VAL A 345 17.92 -11.34 -21.28
CA VAL A 345 17.09 -12.30 -22.00
C VAL A 345 17.46 -12.37 -23.47
N LEU A 346 17.72 -11.21 -24.10
CA LEU A 346 18.16 -11.15 -25.50
C LEU A 346 19.52 -11.82 -25.71
N ALA A 347 20.47 -11.63 -24.80
CA ALA A 347 21.78 -12.28 -24.88
C ALA A 347 21.67 -13.81 -24.73
N VAL A 348 20.80 -14.29 -23.84
CA VAL A 348 20.54 -15.73 -23.65
C VAL A 348 19.86 -16.34 -24.88
N LEU A 349 18.85 -15.67 -25.46
CA LEU A 349 18.20 -16.13 -26.69
C LEU A 349 19.18 -16.26 -27.85
N ASP A 350 20.04 -15.26 -28.06
CA ASP A 350 21.03 -15.25 -29.13
C ASP A 350 22.07 -16.35 -28.92
N ARG A 351 22.68 -16.42 -27.72
CA ARG A 351 23.81 -17.33 -27.46
C ARG A 351 23.41 -18.78 -27.22
N ARG A 352 22.25 -19.03 -26.61
CA ARG A 352 21.83 -20.38 -26.18
C ARG A 352 20.78 -21.01 -27.09
N CYS A 353 19.93 -20.19 -27.71
CA CYS A 353 18.84 -20.67 -28.55
C CYS A 353 19.07 -20.43 -30.05
N GLY A 354 20.17 -19.76 -30.42
CA GLY A 354 20.53 -19.49 -31.82
C GLY A 354 19.53 -18.57 -32.51
N VAL A 355 18.80 -17.74 -31.76
CA VAL A 355 17.88 -16.76 -32.34
C VAL A 355 18.72 -15.58 -32.85
N PRO A 356 18.71 -15.23 -34.14
CA PRO A 356 19.62 -14.23 -34.69
C PRO A 356 19.16 -12.81 -34.36
N ILE A 357 19.48 -12.29 -33.17
CA ILE A 357 19.02 -10.97 -32.71
C ILE A 357 20.16 -9.95 -32.69
N ALA A 358 21.41 -10.38 -32.78
CA ALA A 358 22.58 -9.50 -32.71
C ALA A 358 22.59 -8.36 -33.74
N LYS A 359 21.93 -8.51 -34.89
CA LYS A 359 21.87 -7.50 -35.98
C LYS A 359 20.48 -6.89 -36.20
N ASN A 360 19.59 -7.05 -35.22
CA ASN A 360 18.22 -6.54 -35.30
C ASN A 360 17.96 -5.52 -34.20
N ASP A 361 17.22 -4.48 -34.55
CA ASP A 361 16.59 -3.59 -33.58
C ASP A 361 15.50 -4.37 -32.85
N VAL A 362 15.41 -4.17 -31.54
CA VAL A 362 14.38 -4.79 -30.69
C VAL A 362 13.68 -3.71 -29.89
N TYR A 363 12.36 -3.70 -30.02
CA TYR A 363 11.46 -2.87 -29.24
C TYR A 363 10.64 -3.81 -28.37
N ALA A 364 10.76 -3.69 -27.05
CA ALA A 364 10.00 -4.48 -26.10
C ALA A 364 9.14 -3.56 -25.23
N ALA A 365 7.85 -3.85 -25.13
CA ALA A 365 6.90 -3.03 -24.40
C ALA A 365 5.88 -3.87 -23.64
N THR A 366 5.31 -3.29 -22.58
CA THR A 366 4.09 -3.79 -21.96
C THR A 366 2.86 -3.05 -22.50
N VAL A 367 1.69 -3.68 -22.41
CA VAL A 367 0.41 -3.05 -22.76
C VAL A 367 -0.23 -2.40 -21.52
N GLY A 368 -1.04 -1.36 -21.74
CA GLY A 368 -1.84 -0.73 -20.68
C GLY A 368 -1.03 0.08 -19.65
N GLY A 369 0.23 0.41 -19.97
CA GLY A 369 1.12 1.13 -19.04
C GLY A 369 1.58 0.30 -17.84
N MET A 370 1.36 -1.02 -17.84
CA MET A 370 1.80 -1.90 -16.76
C MET A 370 3.33 -1.87 -16.62
N ARG A 371 3.85 -1.76 -15.40
CA ARG A 371 5.28 -1.95 -15.15
C ARG A 371 5.55 -3.38 -14.71
N MET A 372 6.32 -4.10 -15.50
CA MET A 372 6.74 -5.46 -15.25
C MET A 372 8.22 -5.50 -14.86
N THR A 373 8.45 -5.50 -13.55
CA THR A 373 9.81 -5.46 -12.99
C THR A 373 10.21 -6.75 -12.27
N GLU A 374 9.37 -7.77 -12.26
CA GLU A 374 9.66 -9.04 -11.58
C GLU A 374 10.20 -10.12 -12.55
N PRO A 375 10.91 -11.15 -12.04
CA PRO A 375 11.53 -12.18 -12.89
C PRO A 375 10.55 -13.07 -13.68
N SER A 376 9.28 -13.18 -13.30
CA SER A 376 8.32 -14.07 -13.98
C SER A 376 7.97 -13.67 -15.40
N ALA A 377 8.25 -12.41 -15.77
CA ALA A 377 8.04 -11.90 -17.12
C ALA A 377 9.14 -12.32 -18.10
N ASP A 378 10.29 -12.82 -17.62
CA ASP A 378 11.47 -13.07 -18.46
C ASP A 378 11.18 -14.11 -19.54
N LEU A 379 10.50 -15.22 -19.18
CA LEU A 379 10.15 -16.26 -20.16
C LEU A 379 9.12 -15.75 -21.17
N ALA A 380 8.14 -14.95 -20.74
CA ALA A 380 7.15 -14.37 -21.65
C ALA A 380 7.80 -13.40 -22.63
N LEU A 381 8.71 -12.54 -22.17
CA LEU A 381 9.54 -11.69 -23.02
C LEU A 381 10.35 -12.51 -24.02
N ALA A 382 10.98 -13.60 -23.56
CA ALA A 382 11.79 -14.43 -24.42
C ALA A 382 10.97 -15.07 -25.55
N LEU A 383 9.77 -15.56 -25.22
CA LEU A 383 8.85 -16.16 -26.19
C LEU A 383 8.21 -15.11 -27.11
N ALA A 384 7.91 -13.89 -26.63
CA ALA A 384 7.49 -12.77 -27.46
C ALA A 384 8.56 -12.44 -28.51
N VAL A 385 9.83 -12.28 -28.11
CA VAL A 385 10.92 -12.00 -29.03
C VAL A 385 11.13 -13.15 -30.03
N ALA A 386 11.12 -14.40 -29.56
CA ALA A 386 11.26 -15.56 -30.44
C ALA A 386 10.08 -15.68 -31.43
N SER A 387 8.87 -15.32 -31.01
CA SER A 387 7.66 -15.25 -31.84
C SER A 387 7.82 -14.19 -32.94
N ALA A 388 8.28 -12.97 -32.60
CA ALA A 388 8.53 -11.89 -33.55
C ALA A 388 9.59 -12.26 -34.59
N VAL A 389 10.72 -12.85 -34.17
CA VAL A 389 11.80 -13.25 -35.09
C VAL A 389 11.37 -14.35 -36.05
N ARG A 390 10.48 -15.25 -35.61
CA ARG A 390 9.99 -16.37 -36.41
C ARG A 390 8.75 -16.03 -37.23
N ASP A 391 8.21 -14.83 -37.03
CA ASP A 391 6.94 -14.38 -37.60
C ASP A 391 5.80 -15.40 -37.36
N LYS A 392 5.74 -15.94 -36.14
CA LYS A 392 4.75 -16.95 -35.73
C LYS A 392 4.12 -16.55 -34.40
N PRO A 393 2.79 -16.33 -34.35
CA PRO A 393 2.14 -15.92 -33.11
C PRO A 393 2.20 -17.00 -32.04
N VAL A 394 2.25 -16.57 -30.78
CA VAL A 394 2.08 -17.47 -29.63
C VAL A 394 0.63 -17.98 -29.61
N PRO A 395 0.35 -19.25 -29.28
CA PRO A 395 -1.01 -19.77 -29.27
C PRO A 395 -1.95 -19.03 -28.30
N ASP A 396 -3.19 -18.78 -28.72
CA ASP A 396 -4.18 -18.05 -27.91
C ASP A 396 -4.53 -18.74 -26.58
N GLY A 397 -4.85 -17.96 -25.55
CA GLY A 397 -5.18 -18.48 -24.23
C GLY A 397 -4.01 -19.23 -23.57
N LEU A 398 -2.77 -18.97 -24.01
CA LEU A 398 -1.54 -19.42 -23.38
C LEU A 398 -0.99 -18.34 -22.44
N VAL A 399 -0.71 -18.71 -21.19
CA VAL A 399 0.03 -17.88 -20.25
C VAL A 399 1.43 -18.43 -20.01
N ILE A 400 2.42 -17.55 -19.86
CA ILE A 400 3.82 -17.93 -19.77
C ILE A 400 4.41 -17.38 -18.48
N LEU A 401 4.95 -18.29 -17.66
CA LEU A 401 5.55 -17.97 -16.36
C LEU A 401 6.95 -18.54 -16.29
N GLY A 402 7.92 -17.75 -15.83
CA GLY A 402 9.25 -18.26 -15.51
C GLY A 402 10.33 -17.21 -15.56
N GLU A 403 11.35 -17.40 -14.73
CA GLU A 403 12.58 -16.63 -14.75
C GLU A 403 13.58 -17.30 -15.69
N VAL A 404 14.34 -16.50 -16.45
CA VAL A 404 15.35 -17.02 -17.39
C VAL A 404 16.73 -16.81 -16.79
N GLY A 405 17.47 -17.90 -16.58
CA GLY A 405 18.87 -17.83 -16.16
C GLY A 405 19.84 -17.63 -17.32
N LEU A 406 21.07 -17.22 -17.00
CA LEU A 406 22.13 -16.97 -17.99
C LEU A 406 22.61 -18.24 -18.73
N ALA A 407 22.38 -19.43 -18.16
CA ALA A 407 22.67 -20.69 -18.84
C ALA A 407 21.51 -21.14 -19.76
N GLY A 408 20.40 -20.40 -19.79
CA GLY A 408 19.20 -20.71 -20.58
C GLY A 408 18.22 -21.62 -19.86
N GLU A 409 18.45 -21.92 -18.58
CA GLU A 409 17.52 -22.64 -17.72
C GLU A 409 16.29 -21.78 -17.37
N VAL A 410 15.14 -22.44 -17.21
CA VAL A 410 13.90 -21.79 -16.79
C VAL A 410 13.69 -22.10 -15.31
N ARG A 411 13.70 -21.05 -14.48
CA ARG A 411 13.67 -21.13 -13.02
C ARG A 411 12.28 -20.84 -12.48
N ARG A 412 11.98 -21.45 -11.33
CA ARG A 412 10.72 -21.25 -10.61
C ARG A 412 10.58 -19.81 -10.13
N VAL A 413 9.34 -19.33 -10.15
CA VAL A 413 8.96 -18.02 -9.63
C VAL A 413 7.96 -18.15 -8.50
N PRO A 414 7.91 -17.19 -7.55
CA PRO A 414 6.94 -17.24 -6.47
C PRO A 414 5.49 -17.22 -6.97
N GLY A 415 4.63 -17.98 -6.28
CA GLY A 415 3.18 -17.90 -6.45
C GLY A 415 2.61 -18.53 -7.72
N VAL A 416 3.30 -19.49 -8.37
CA VAL A 416 2.82 -20.13 -9.63
C VAL A 416 1.36 -20.60 -9.54
N GLY A 417 0.98 -21.30 -8.46
CA GLY A 417 -0.40 -21.76 -8.29
C GLY A 417 -1.45 -20.64 -8.29
N ARG A 418 -1.15 -19.49 -7.67
CA ARG A 418 -2.04 -18.31 -7.68
C ARG A 418 -2.11 -17.67 -9.05
N ARG A 419 -0.97 -17.56 -9.73
CA ARG A 419 -0.88 -17.05 -11.10
C ARG A 419 -1.70 -17.90 -12.08
N LEU A 420 -1.56 -19.23 -11.99
CA LEU A 420 -2.34 -20.17 -12.81
C LEU A 420 -3.82 -20.13 -12.49
N ALA A 421 -4.21 -20.06 -11.21
CA ALA A 421 -5.61 -19.94 -10.82
C ALA A 421 -6.27 -18.69 -11.40
N GLU A 422 -5.55 -17.56 -11.39
CA GLU A 422 -6.06 -16.31 -11.97
C GLU A 422 -6.15 -16.35 -13.50
N ALA A 423 -5.10 -16.83 -14.17
CA ALA A 423 -5.15 -17.05 -15.60
C ALA A 423 -6.33 -17.96 -16.00
N HIS A 424 -6.56 -19.03 -15.23
CA HIS A 424 -7.67 -19.93 -15.45
C HIS A 424 -9.03 -19.26 -15.25
N ARG A 425 -9.20 -18.46 -14.18
CA ARG A 425 -10.41 -17.67 -13.92
C ARG A 425 -10.76 -16.75 -15.09
N LEU A 426 -9.74 -16.23 -15.78
CA LEU A 426 -9.84 -15.34 -16.93
C LEU A 426 -9.96 -16.06 -18.27
N GLY A 427 -10.07 -17.41 -18.26
CA GLY A 427 -10.31 -18.20 -19.46
C GLY A 427 -9.06 -18.68 -20.19
N PHE A 428 -7.86 -18.48 -19.64
CA PHE A 428 -6.65 -19.09 -20.20
C PHE A 428 -6.66 -20.59 -19.93
N GLY A 429 -6.68 -21.38 -21.01
CA GLY A 429 -6.73 -22.85 -20.94
C GLY A 429 -5.36 -23.52 -21.00
N ARG A 430 -4.29 -22.76 -21.28
CA ARG A 430 -2.92 -23.28 -21.45
C ARG A 430 -1.91 -22.47 -20.64
N ALA A 431 -0.88 -23.13 -20.13
CA ALA A 431 0.25 -22.46 -19.49
C ALA A 431 1.59 -23.12 -19.84
N ILE A 432 2.65 -22.32 -20.00
CA ILE A 432 4.04 -22.77 -19.95
C ILE A 432 4.63 -22.31 -18.62
N VAL A 433 5.21 -23.24 -17.86
CA VAL A 433 5.75 -22.98 -16.53
C VAL A 433 7.10 -23.69 -16.32
N PRO A 434 7.89 -23.29 -15.32
CA PRO A 434 9.13 -23.98 -14.97
C PRO A 434 8.86 -25.41 -14.47
N LEU A 435 9.87 -26.28 -14.48
CA LEU A 435 9.76 -27.62 -13.90
C LEU A 435 9.29 -27.57 -12.44
N ASP A 436 8.51 -28.59 -12.06
CA ASP A 436 7.96 -28.80 -10.73
C ASP A 436 7.13 -27.60 -10.20
N SER A 437 6.29 -27.02 -11.05
CA SER A 437 5.51 -25.82 -10.69
C SER A 437 4.32 -26.08 -9.75
N GLY A 438 4.10 -27.35 -9.39
CA GLY A 438 3.02 -27.79 -8.52
C GLY A 438 1.74 -28.11 -9.29
N ALA A 439 0.63 -28.23 -8.56
CA ALA A 439 -0.65 -28.62 -9.15
C ALA A 439 -1.28 -27.50 -9.98
N ALA A 440 -1.70 -27.83 -11.19
CA ALA A 440 -2.46 -26.95 -12.07
C ALA A 440 -3.94 -26.89 -11.68
N PRO A 441 -4.64 -25.78 -11.97
CA PRO A 441 -6.11 -25.75 -11.91
C PRO A 441 -6.74 -26.84 -12.79
N LYS A 442 -7.83 -27.44 -12.33
CA LYS A 442 -8.55 -28.47 -13.10
C LYS A 442 -9.03 -27.88 -14.45
N GLY A 443 -8.70 -28.55 -15.56
CA GLY A 443 -9.09 -28.10 -16.90
C GLY A 443 -8.07 -27.19 -17.60
N MET A 444 -7.00 -26.77 -16.92
CA MET A 444 -5.88 -26.06 -17.54
C MET A 444 -4.80 -27.06 -18.00
N ARG A 445 -4.34 -26.93 -19.24
CA ARG A 445 -3.18 -27.70 -19.76
C ARG A 445 -1.89 -26.98 -19.43
N VAL A 446 -1.01 -27.62 -18.66
CA VAL A 446 0.25 -27.03 -18.23
C VAL A 446 1.42 -27.81 -18.85
N THR A 447 2.30 -27.08 -19.53
CA THR A 447 3.54 -27.59 -20.10
C THR A 447 4.71 -27.13 -19.25
N GLU A 448 5.39 -28.07 -18.59
CA GLU A 448 6.58 -27.76 -17.82
C GLU A 448 7.84 -27.75 -18.70
N VAL A 449 8.70 -26.75 -18.53
CA VAL A 449 9.92 -26.59 -19.32
C VAL A 449 11.12 -26.33 -18.41
N GLY A 450 12.23 -27.02 -18.70
CA GLY A 450 13.49 -26.85 -17.95
C GLY A 450 14.45 -25.81 -18.55
N ASN A 451 14.27 -25.46 -19.82
CA ASN A 451 15.13 -24.51 -20.52
C ASN A 451 14.37 -23.78 -21.64
N LEU A 452 14.95 -22.67 -22.08
CA LEU A 452 14.36 -21.78 -23.06
C LEU A 452 14.18 -22.43 -24.44
N GLY A 453 15.10 -23.33 -24.83
CA GLY A 453 14.98 -24.10 -26.07
C GLY A 453 13.73 -24.99 -26.09
N ALA A 454 13.45 -25.69 -24.99
CA ALA A 454 12.24 -26.50 -24.81
C ALA A 454 10.96 -25.63 -24.82
N ALA A 455 10.98 -24.47 -24.17
CA ALA A 455 9.88 -23.51 -24.20
C ALA A 455 9.56 -23.05 -25.63
N ILE A 456 10.58 -22.67 -26.38
CA ILE A 456 10.47 -22.25 -27.77
C ILE A 456 10.00 -23.39 -28.70
N ALA A 457 10.40 -24.63 -28.41
CA ALA A 457 9.94 -25.80 -29.15
C ALA A 457 8.47 -26.14 -28.87
N SER A 458 7.98 -25.87 -27.66
CA SER A 458 6.59 -26.11 -27.27
C SER A 458 5.56 -25.18 -27.93
N LEU A 459 6.02 -24.11 -28.59
CA LEU A 459 5.20 -23.21 -29.40
C LEU A 459 4.93 -23.72 -30.83
N ARG A 460 5.47 -24.89 -31.20
CA ARG A 460 5.37 -25.45 -32.55
C ARG A 460 4.05 -26.12 -32.86
#